data_AF-X0TJ81-F1
#
_entry.id   AF-X0TJ81-F1
#
_cell.length_a   1.000
_cell.length_b   1.000
_cell.length_c   1.000
_cell.angle_alpha   90.00
_cell.angle_beta   90.00
_cell.angle_gamma   90.00
#
_symmetry.space_group_name_H-M   'P 1'
#
loop_
_entity.id
_entity.type
_entity.pdbx_description
1 polymer ?
#
loop_
_entity_poly.entity_id
_entity_poly.type
_entity_poly.pdbx_seq_one_letter_code
_entity_poly.pdbx_strand_id
1 'polypeptide(L)'
;MGRYFISWHNNYFIQLGGWLAEPRYSAGYDLNKIVVRQTGDSLVAALDTQRFVIRDNLYSIIPFDHDNLDCLKIVLGILNSKLLNWVYQSLINYEKGEALAQVKRGHIAQLPIPTPVVYLP
;
A
#
# COMPACT_ATOMS: atom_id res chain seq x y z
N MET A 1 4.58 -0.21 -16.08
CA MET A 1 3.90 0.65 -15.08
C MET A 1 4.82 0.88 -13.89
N GLY A 2 4.79 2.09 -13.32
CA GLY A 2 5.67 2.49 -12.22
C GLY A 2 5.39 1.73 -10.93
N ARG A 3 6.38 0.98 -10.45
CA ARG A 3 6.39 0.32 -9.14
C ARG A 3 7.46 0.97 -8.27
N TYR A 4 7.36 0.85 -6.95
CA TYR A 4 8.35 1.32 -5.98
C TYR A 4 8.52 2.84 -5.82
N PHE A 5 8.00 3.68 -6.71
CA PHE A 5 8.17 5.14 -6.63
C PHE A 5 6.86 5.91 -6.56
N ILE A 6 6.93 7.10 -5.96
CA ILE A 6 5.85 8.09 -5.88
C ILE A 6 6.22 9.25 -6.80
N SER A 7 5.43 9.51 -7.84
CA SER A 7 5.72 10.53 -8.86
C SER A 7 5.09 11.89 -8.52
N TRP A 8 5.32 12.37 -7.31
CA TRP A 8 4.84 13.68 -6.89
C TRP A 8 5.85 14.76 -7.26
N HIS A 9 5.38 15.87 -7.85
CA HIS A 9 6.25 16.91 -8.43
C HIS A 9 5.91 18.30 -7.85
N ASN A 10 5.60 18.41 -6.56
CA ASN A 10 5.14 19.67 -5.94
C ASN A 10 3.92 20.31 -6.63
N ASN A 11 3.12 19.51 -7.35
CA ASN A 11 2.05 19.99 -8.22
C ASN A 11 0.64 19.77 -7.65
N TYR A 12 0.53 19.21 -6.46
CA TYR A 12 -0.74 18.93 -5.79
C TYR A 12 -0.51 18.78 -4.28
N PHE A 13 -1.35 19.36 -3.43
CA PHE A 13 -1.22 19.17 -1.97
C PHE A 13 -2.58 19.14 -1.29
N ILE A 14 -2.63 18.46 -0.15
CA ILE A 14 -3.78 18.46 0.75
C ILE A 14 -3.28 19.00 2.08
N GLN A 15 -3.91 20.08 2.56
CA GLN A 15 -3.69 20.55 3.92
C GLN A 15 -4.60 19.74 4.85
N LEU A 16 -4.01 18.87 5.68
CA LEU A 16 -4.75 18.08 6.65
C LEU A 16 -5.20 18.96 7.82
N GLY A 17 -6.50 18.96 8.14
CA GLY A 17 -7.04 19.71 9.27
C GLY A 17 -8.56 19.67 9.34
N GLY A 18 -9.12 20.36 10.36
CA GLY A 18 -10.55 20.29 10.70
C GLY A 18 -11.50 20.86 9.65
N TRP A 19 -10.98 21.52 8.63
CA TRP A 19 -11.74 22.02 7.48
C TRP A 19 -12.04 20.94 6.43
N LEU A 20 -11.42 19.75 6.52
CA LEU A 20 -11.80 18.62 5.67
C LEU A 20 -13.15 18.06 6.13
N ALA A 21 -13.96 17.57 5.19
CA ALA A 21 -15.27 16.97 5.50
C ALA A 21 -15.14 15.74 6.42
N GLU A 22 -14.06 14.97 6.29
CA GLU A 22 -13.74 13.84 7.15
C GLU A 22 -12.20 13.77 7.36
N PRO A 23 -11.64 14.55 8.30
CA PRO A 23 -10.21 14.52 8.57
C PRO A 23 -9.88 13.23 9.33
N ARG A 24 -9.31 12.26 8.62
CA ARG A 24 -8.96 10.93 9.17
C ARG A 24 -7.66 10.98 9.98
N TYR A 25 -7.66 11.66 11.12
CA TYR A 25 -6.47 11.80 11.97
C TYR A 25 -5.89 10.45 12.43
N SER A 26 -6.74 9.43 12.59
CA SER A 26 -6.31 8.07 12.95
C SER A 26 -5.71 7.26 11.80
N ALA A 27 -5.64 7.81 10.58
CA ALA A 27 -5.14 7.10 9.40
C ALA A 27 -3.60 6.95 9.37
N GLY A 28 -2.87 7.50 10.34
CA GLY A 28 -1.42 7.33 10.45
C GLY A 28 -0.63 7.92 9.28
N TYR A 29 -1.09 9.06 8.72
CA TYR A 29 -0.40 9.72 7.60
C TYR A 29 1.04 10.12 7.93
N ASP A 30 1.30 10.44 9.21
CA ASP A 30 2.62 10.86 9.72
C ASP A 30 3.62 9.72 9.91
N LEU A 31 3.25 8.49 9.57
CA LEU A 31 4.11 7.32 9.69
C LEU A 31 4.76 6.97 8.34
N ASN A 32 5.93 6.35 8.40
CA ASN A 32 6.47 5.62 7.25
C ASN A 32 5.51 4.49 6.90
N LYS A 33 5.07 4.44 5.64
CA LYS A 33 4.01 3.52 5.22
C LYS A 33 4.23 3.03 3.80
N ILE A 34 3.63 1.90 3.47
CA ILE A 34 3.52 1.48 2.08
C ILE A 34 2.18 1.96 1.56
N VAL A 35 2.17 2.57 0.38
CA VAL A 35 0.96 2.92 -0.34
C VAL A 35 0.72 1.93 -1.46
N VAL A 36 -0.52 1.46 -1.62
CA VAL A 36 -0.94 0.49 -2.63
C VAL A 36 -2.03 1.10 -3.49
N ARG A 37 -1.90 1.01 -4.81
CA ARG A 37 -2.89 1.51 -5.76
C ARG A 37 -4.15 0.64 -5.76
N GLN A 38 -5.34 1.26 -5.75
CA GLN A 38 -6.60 0.54 -5.91
C GLN A 38 -6.95 0.24 -7.36
N THR A 39 -6.72 1.19 -8.28
CA THR A 39 -7.13 1.00 -9.68
C THR A 39 -6.23 -0.01 -10.40
N GLY A 40 -6.85 -0.91 -11.15
CA GLY A 40 -6.20 -1.95 -11.93
C GLY A 40 -6.29 -3.33 -11.27
N ASP A 41 -5.85 -4.33 -12.01
CA ASP A 41 -5.92 -5.75 -11.62
C ASP A 41 -4.59 -6.29 -11.05
N SER A 42 -3.66 -5.40 -10.70
CA SER A 42 -2.28 -5.75 -10.34
C SER A 42 -1.85 -5.03 -9.07
N LEU A 43 -1.03 -5.69 -8.26
CA LEU A 43 -0.41 -5.08 -7.09
C LEU A 43 0.67 -4.09 -7.56
N VAL A 44 0.49 -2.84 -7.16
CA VAL A 44 1.46 -1.75 -7.37
C VAL A 44 1.59 -0.99 -6.07
N ALA A 45 2.79 -1.02 -5.50
CA ALA A 45 3.06 -0.42 -4.20
C ALA A 45 4.33 0.43 -4.21
N ALA A 46 4.37 1.45 -3.36
CA ALA A 46 5.54 2.30 -3.12
C ALA A 46 5.72 2.56 -1.62
N LEU A 47 6.97 2.77 -1.20
CA LEU A 47 7.26 3.20 0.16
C LEU A 47 7.14 4.72 0.24
N ASP A 48 6.32 5.19 1.16
CA ASP A 48 6.15 6.59 1.49
C ASP A 48 6.86 6.92 2.81
N THR A 49 8.04 7.54 2.69
CA THR A 49 8.78 8.13 3.82
C THR A 49 8.57 9.63 3.93
N GLN A 50 7.83 10.24 3.00
CA GLN A 50 7.53 11.68 2.96
C GLN A 50 6.19 12.01 3.62
N ARG A 51 5.48 10.99 4.12
CA ARG A 51 4.28 11.13 4.98
C ARG A 51 3.13 11.84 4.25
N PHE A 52 2.91 11.50 2.99
CA PHE A 52 1.81 12.06 2.21
C PHE A 52 0.45 11.67 2.79
N VAL A 53 -0.49 12.62 2.73
CA VAL A 53 -1.93 12.34 2.88
C VAL A 53 -2.40 11.65 1.60
N ILE A 54 -2.92 10.43 1.73
CA ILE A 54 -3.43 9.66 0.58
C ILE A 54 -4.94 9.83 0.42
N ARG A 55 -5.41 9.78 -0.83
CA ARG A 55 -6.83 9.78 -1.17
C ARG A 55 -7.41 8.37 -1.13
N ASP A 56 -8.73 8.30 -1.28
CA ASP A 56 -9.53 7.08 -1.31
C ASP A 56 -9.16 6.08 -2.40
N ASN A 57 -8.38 6.47 -3.41
CA ASN A 57 -7.87 5.62 -4.50
C ASN A 57 -6.59 4.84 -4.15
N LEU A 58 -6.08 4.99 -2.92
CA LEU A 58 -4.92 4.30 -2.39
C LEU A 58 -5.27 3.60 -1.08
N TYR A 59 -4.51 2.56 -0.74
CA TYR A 59 -4.48 2.00 0.61
C TYR A 59 -3.14 2.25 1.26
N SER A 60 -3.13 2.46 2.57
CA SER A 60 -1.93 2.51 3.40
C SER A 60 -1.76 1.21 4.18
N ILE A 61 -0.56 0.62 4.10
CA ILE A 61 -0.10 -0.44 5.00
C ILE A 61 0.88 0.20 5.97
N ILE A 62 0.54 0.15 7.25
CA ILE A 62 1.25 0.82 8.34
C ILE A 62 1.81 -0.27 9.26
N PRO A 63 3.08 -0.18 9.66
CA PRO A 63 3.66 -1.18 10.56
C PRO A 63 3.12 -0.99 11.98
N PHE A 64 2.98 -2.09 12.72
CA PHE A 64 2.64 -2.04 14.15
C PHE A 64 3.75 -1.38 14.97
N ASP A 65 5.00 -1.62 14.58
CA ASP A 65 6.18 -0.93 15.10
C ASP A 65 6.58 0.20 14.14
N HIS A 66 6.38 1.43 14.59
CA HIS A 66 6.29 2.63 13.75
C HIS A 66 7.58 2.99 12.99
N ASP A 67 8.74 2.45 13.39
CA ASP A 67 10.04 2.78 12.81
C ASP A 67 10.76 1.61 12.12
N ASN A 68 10.08 0.48 11.90
CA ASN A 68 10.72 -0.68 11.25
C ASN A 68 10.77 -0.56 9.71
N LEU A 69 11.66 0.32 9.23
CA LEU A 69 11.84 0.61 7.82
C LEU A 69 12.29 -0.61 7.01
N ASP A 70 13.08 -1.51 7.60
CA ASP A 70 13.57 -2.69 6.89
C ASP A 70 12.46 -3.73 6.68
N CYS A 71 11.56 -3.89 7.66
CA CYS A 71 10.33 -4.67 7.48
C CYS A 71 9.49 -4.09 6.33
N LEU A 72 9.31 -2.77 6.28
CA LEU A 72 8.59 -2.12 5.18
C LEU A 72 9.25 -2.37 3.82
N LYS A 73 10.58 -2.32 3.72
CA LYS A 73 11.29 -2.63 2.47
C LYS A 73 11.08 -4.08 2.03
N ILE A 74 11.12 -5.03 2.96
CA ILE A 74 10.88 -6.46 2.68
C ILE A 74 9.45 -6.65 2.15
N VAL A 75 8.46 -6.11 2.87
CA VAL A 75 7.04 -6.18 2.47
C VAL A 75 6.82 -5.51 1.11
N LEU A 76 7.44 -4.35 0.86
CA LEU A 76 7.38 -3.66 -0.43
C LEU A 76 7.91 -4.53 -1.57
N GLY A 77 9.04 -5.21 -1.35
CA GLY A 77 9.63 -6.15 -2.30
C GLY A 77 8.68 -7.29 -2.65
N ILE A 78 8.05 -7.88 -1.62
CA ILE A 78 7.07 -8.97 -1.76
C ILE A 78 5.83 -8.51 -2.52
N LEU A 79 5.24 -7.37 -2.15
CA LEU A 79 4.04 -6.80 -2.78
C LEU A 79 4.22 -6.53 -4.27
N ASN A 80 5.39 -6.06 -4.68
CA ASN A 80 5.71 -5.76 -6.08
C ASN A 80 6.29 -6.95 -6.86
N SER A 81 6.42 -8.13 -6.22
CA SER A 81 6.99 -9.32 -6.85
C SER A 81 6.08 -9.89 -7.94
N LYS A 82 6.67 -10.51 -8.97
CA LYS A 82 5.89 -11.20 -10.03
C LYS A 82 5.09 -12.38 -9.46
N LEU A 83 5.67 -13.11 -8.50
CA LEU A 83 5.04 -14.27 -7.88
C LEU A 83 3.79 -13.87 -7.11
N LEU A 84 3.87 -12.90 -6.19
CA LEU A 84 2.71 -12.48 -5.42
C LEU A 84 1.64 -11.84 -6.31
N ASN A 85 2.05 -11.06 -7.32
CA ASN A 85 1.09 -10.51 -8.27
C ASN A 85 0.36 -11.61 -9.04
N TRP A 86 1.05 -12.70 -9.43
CA TRP A 86 0.42 -13.85 -10.05
C TRP A 86 -0.56 -14.55 -9.09
N VAL A 87 -0.17 -14.76 -7.83
CA VAL A 87 -1.06 -15.33 -6.79
C VAL A 87 -2.33 -14.49 -6.64
N TYR A 88 -2.16 -13.18 -6.46
CA TYR A 88 -3.27 -12.23 -6.36
C TYR A 88 -4.21 -12.32 -7.57
N GLN A 89 -3.68 -12.25 -8.78
CA GLN A 89 -4.46 -12.28 -10.02
C GLN A 89 -5.12 -13.63 -10.32
N SER A 90 -4.55 -14.73 -9.83
CA SER A 90 -5.01 -16.07 -10.21
C SER A 90 -5.94 -16.68 -9.18
N LEU A 91 -5.78 -16.31 -7.90
CA LEU A 91 -6.46 -16.98 -6.79
C LEU A 91 -7.37 -16.04 -5.98
N ILE A 92 -7.13 -14.73 -5.98
CA ILE A 92 -7.82 -13.79 -5.08
C ILE A 92 -8.69 -12.80 -5.86
N ASN A 93 -8.16 -12.23 -6.94
CA ASN A 93 -8.87 -11.22 -7.74
C ASN A 93 -9.54 -11.83 -8.96
N TYR A 94 -10.88 -11.88 -8.94
CA TYR A 94 -11.66 -12.36 -10.08
C TYR A 94 -11.81 -11.32 -11.22
N GLU A 95 -11.38 -10.07 -11.00
CA GLU A 95 -11.51 -8.96 -11.97
C GLU A 95 -10.30 -8.85 -12.92
N LYS A 96 -9.51 -9.91 -13.09
CA LYS A 96 -8.30 -9.89 -13.92
C LYS A 96 -8.63 -9.55 -15.37
N GLY A 97 -7.95 -8.56 -15.94
CA GLY A 97 -8.16 -8.11 -17.32
C GLY A 97 -9.39 -7.22 -17.53
N GLU A 98 -10.18 -6.92 -16.49
CA GLU A 98 -11.31 -6.01 -16.59
C GLU A 98 -10.85 -4.55 -16.71
N ALA A 99 -11.56 -3.75 -17.51
CA ALA A 99 -11.23 -2.33 -17.71
C ALA A 99 -11.36 -1.49 -16.42
N LEU A 100 -12.24 -1.92 -15.50
CA LEU A 100 -12.55 -1.24 -14.25
C LEU A 100 -12.11 -2.04 -13.02
N ALA A 101 -11.17 -2.96 -13.18
CA ALA A 101 -10.66 -3.79 -12.10
C ALA A 101 -10.15 -2.95 -10.91
N GLN A 102 -10.36 -3.45 -9.70
CA GLN A 102 -9.87 -2.84 -8.48
C GLN A 102 -9.18 -3.84 -7.54
N VAL A 103 -8.02 -3.43 -7.03
CA VAL A 103 -7.44 -3.97 -5.80
C VAL A 103 -8.31 -3.52 -4.64
N LYS A 104 -8.89 -4.49 -3.92
CA LYS A 104 -9.75 -4.27 -2.74
C LYS A 104 -8.95 -4.52 -1.46
N ARG A 105 -9.23 -3.76 -0.41
CA ARG A 105 -8.61 -3.95 0.92
C ARG A 105 -8.74 -5.40 1.41
N GLY A 106 -9.91 -6.00 1.23
CA GLY A 106 -10.17 -7.40 1.61
C GLY A 106 -9.27 -8.40 0.88
N HIS A 107 -8.87 -8.13 -0.36
CA HIS A 107 -7.93 -8.98 -1.10
C HIS A 107 -6.50 -8.80 -0.60
N ILE A 108 -6.08 -7.57 -0.29
CA ILE A 108 -4.74 -7.29 0.28
C ILE A 108 -4.57 -8.03 1.60
N ALA A 109 -5.60 -8.06 2.45
CA ALA A 109 -5.58 -8.76 3.73
C ALA A 109 -5.43 -10.30 3.61
N GLN A 110 -5.72 -10.87 2.44
CA GLN A 110 -5.59 -12.31 2.17
C GLN A 110 -4.24 -12.67 1.54
N LEU A 111 -3.39 -11.69 1.22
CA LEU A 111 -2.11 -11.96 0.58
C LEU A 111 -1.20 -12.78 1.54
N PRO A 112 -0.59 -13.86 1.05
CA PRO A 112 0.35 -14.64 1.85
C PRO A 112 1.65 -13.85 2.03
N ILE A 113 1.72 -13.06 3.11
CA ILE A 113 2.94 -12.37 3.53
C ILE A 113 3.56 -13.17 4.68
N PRO A 114 4.82 -13.62 4.55
CA PRO A 114 5.48 -14.37 5.60
C PRO A 114 5.61 -13.51 6.86
N THR A 115 5.26 -14.09 8.00
CA THR A 115 5.64 -13.54 9.30
C THR A 115 7.14 -13.80 9.51
N PRO A 116 7.91 -12.81 9.99
CA PRO A 116 9.28 -13.07 10.41
C PRO A 116 9.25 -14.15 11.49
N VAL A 117 9.95 -15.26 11.27
CA VAL A 117 10.19 -16.24 12.34
C VAL A 117 11.12 -15.57 13.32
N VAL A 118 10.58 -15.11 14.45
CA VAL A 118 11.40 -14.62 15.56
C VAL A 118 12.02 -15.85 16.20
N TYR A 119 13.29 -16.11 15.91
CA TYR A 119 14.07 -17.03 16.72
C TYR A 119 14.26 -16.37 18.09
N LEU A 120 13.53 -16.87 19.09
CA LEU A 120 13.82 -16.53 20.48
C LEU A 120 15.18 -17.14 20.84
N PRO A 121 16.08 -16.39 21.51
CA PRO A 121 17.36 -16.92 21.97
C PRO A 121 17.18 -18.05 22.99
#